data_AF-A0A954MSE6-F1
#
_entry.id   AF-A0A954MSE6-F1
#
_cell.length_a   1.000
_cell.length_b   1.000
_cell.length_c   1.000
_cell.angle_alpha   90.00
_cell.angle_beta   90.00
_cell.angle_gamma   90.00
#
_symmetry.space_group_name_H-M   'P 1'
#
loop_
_entity.id
_entity.type
_entity.pdbx_description
1 polymer ?
#
loop_
_entity_poly.entity_id
_entity_poly.type
_entity_poly.pdbx_seq_one_letter_code
_entity_poly.pdbx_strand_id
1 'polypeptide(L)'
;MLTKRQIRNDVYRRSKIVFPYLIFSFFAVLAYFPLVQFFVNPPPESTEAILLMMPAFAILVIPVVVGQSKANRIQIICPSCGRTLNGLVREILRTHTCPFCSSQIVEGKIPTKEALARHQRLIQRIQIRYVQYWVWAWPILSGVAITSDLVFPGSIKGCENVSWFPALIGIVSSCWIILRAKRWSALFPLIISLLLFSFGIWKYFL
;
A
#
# COMPACT_ATOMS: atom_id res chain seq x y z
N MET A 1 -11.71 31.02 -3.69
CA MET A 1 -10.63 30.36 -4.43
C MET A 1 -9.93 29.35 -3.51
N LEU A 2 -9.22 28.36 -4.06
CA LEU A 2 -8.49 27.32 -3.33
C LEU A 2 -7.04 27.77 -3.08
N THR A 3 -6.62 27.74 -1.80
CA THR A 3 -5.26 28.09 -1.39
C THR A 3 -4.31 26.89 -1.53
N LYS A 4 -3.00 27.15 -1.71
CA LYS A 4 -1.97 26.09 -1.67
C LYS A 4 -2.01 25.27 -0.37
N ARG A 5 -2.45 25.89 0.73
CA ARG A 5 -2.61 25.23 2.04
C ARG A 5 -3.77 24.23 2.02
N GLN A 6 -4.89 24.55 1.37
CA GLN A 6 -6.01 23.62 1.20
C GLN A 6 -5.62 22.41 0.36
N ILE A 7 -4.90 22.61 -0.76
CA ILE A 7 -4.40 21.50 -1.59
C ILE A 7 -3.49 20.57 -0.77
N ARG A 8 -2.58 21.13 0.03
CA ARG A 8 -1.70 20.34 0.90
C ARG A 8 -2.50 19.57 1.96
N ASN A 9 -3.49 20.23 2.56
CA ASN A 9 -4.38 19.61 3.53
C ASN A 9 -5.19 18.47 2.90
N ASP A 10 -5.62 18.59 1.65
CA ASP A 10 -6.34 17.53 0.94
C ASP A 10 -5.44 16.32 0.65
N VAL A 11 -4.19 16.54 0.23
CA VAL A 11 -3.22 15.44 0.07
C VAL A 11 -2.99 14.73 1.41
N TYR A 12 -2.82 15.50 2.48
CA TYR A 12 -2.65 14.95 3.83
C TYR A 12 -3.91 14.22 4.33
N ARG A 13 -5.10 14.72 3.99
CA ARG A 13 -6.39 14.09 4.30
C ARG A 13 -6.54 12.77 3.55
N ARG A 14 -6.15 12.71 2.28
CA ARG A 14 -6.12 11.47 1.48
C ARG A 14 -5.21 10.42 2.11
N SER A 15 -3.99 10.79 2.52
CA SER A 15 -3.10 9.85 3.21
C SER A 15 -3.69 9.37 4.54
N LYS A 16 -4.32 10.27 5.31
CA LYS A 16 -5.02 9.90 6.55
C LYS A 16 -6.19 8.96 6.34
N ILE A 17 -6.84 8.98 5.17
CA ILE A 17 -7.92 8.05 4.85
C ILE A 17 -7.35 6.68 4.48
N VAL A 18 -6.30 6.61 3.67
CA VAL A 18 -5.75 5.32 3.21
C VAL A 18 -5.05 4.56 4.33
N PHE A 19 -4.41 5.27 5.26
CA PHE A 19 -3.66 4.70 6.38
C PHE A 19 -4.44 3.69 7.25
N PRO A 20 -5.64 4.01 7.78
CA PRO A 20 -6.42 3.06 8.57
C PRO A 20 -6.87 1.83 7.79
N TYR A 21 -7.10 1.92 6.47
CA TYR A 21 -7.41 0.72 5.67
C TYR A 21 -6.21 -0.22 5.52
N LEU A 22 -5.00 0.33 5.44
CA LEU A 22 -3.78 -0.47 5.40
C LEU A 22 -3.48 -1.12 6.75
N ILE A 23 -3.67 -0.38 7.84
CA ILE A 23 -3.59 -0.95 9.19
C ILE A 23 -4.64 -2.05 9.39
N PHE A 24 -5.89 -1.77 8.99
CA PHE A 24 -6.97 -2.75 9.10
C PHE A 24 -6.66 -4.00 8.28
N SER A 25 -6.22 -3.84 7.04
CA SER A 25 -5.81 -4.92 6.15
C SER A 25 -4.68 -5.76 6.77
N PHE A 26 -3.69 -5.10 7.37
CA PHE A 26 -2.59 -5.75 8.08
C PHE A 26 -3.10 -6.64 9.23
N PHE A 27 -3.90 -6.07 10.14
CA PHE A 27 -4.44 -6.81 11.26
C PHE A 27 -5.43 -7.90 10.84
N ALA A 28 -6.21 -7.68 9.78
CA ALA A 28 -7.13 -8.67 9.24
C ALA A 28 -6.36 -9.88 8.67
N VAL A 29 -5.23 -9.66 7.98
CA VAL A 29 -4.35 -10.75 7.55
C VAL A 29 -3.75 -11.49 8.76
N LEU A 30 -3.29 -10.77 9.78
CA LEU A 30 -2.77 -11.40 11.00
C LEU A 30 -3.84 -12.22 11.74
N ALA A 31 -5.08 -11.76 11.79
CA ALA A 31 -6.19 -12.47 12.42
C ALA A 31 -6.72 -13.64 11.57
N TYR A 32 -6.56 -13.58 10.25
CA TYR A 32 -6.98 -14.62 9.33
C TYR A 32 -6.23 -15.94 9.57
N PHE A 33 -4.92 -15.88 9.77
CA PHE A 33 -4.10 -17.08 9.99
C PHE A 33 -4.51 -17.96 11.17
N PRO A 34 -4.63 -17.45 12.41
CA PRO A 34 -5.08 -18.26 13.54
C PRO A 34 -6.53 -18.74 13.37
N LEU A 35 -7.36 -17.97 12.66
CA LEU A 35 -8.73 -18.36 12.38
C LEU A 35 -8.79 -19.56 11.43
N VAL A 36 -8.00 -19.57 10.35
CA VAL A 36 -7.86 -20.74 9.47
C VAL A 36 -7.39 -21.96 10.24
N GLN A 37 -6.39 -21.80 11.11
CA GLN A 37 -5.88 -22.89 11.95
C GLN A 37 -6.92 -23.46 12.91
N PHE A 38 -7.79 -22.59 13.46
CA PHE A 38 -8.86 -23.02 14.34
C PHE A 38 -9.93 -23.84 13.62
N PHE A 39 -10.27 -23.47 12.39
CA PHE A 39 -11.33 -24.14 11.61
C PHE A 39 -10.86 -25.34 10.80
N VAL A 40 -9.58 -25.39 10.41
CA VAL A 40 -9.02 -26.47 9.59
C VAL A 40 -8.19 -27.38 10.49
N ASN A 41 -8.83 -28.44 10.98
CA ASN A 41 -8.18 -29.47 11.80
C ASN A 41 -8.64 -30.86 11.32
N PRO A 42 -7.77 -31.73 10.77
CA PRO A 42 -6.29 -31.64 10.73
C PRO A 42 -5.75 -30.54 9.80
N PRO A 43 -4.47 -30.15 9.96
CA PRO A 43 -3.85 -29.15 9.08
C PRO A 43 -3.92 -29.61 7.61
N PRO A 44 -4.16 -28.67 6.68
CA PRO A 44 -4.36 -28.98 5.28
C PRO A 44 -3.09 -29.56 4.65
N GLU A 45 -3.25 -30.48 3.70
CA GLU A 45 -2.17 -30.92 2.84
C GLU A 45 -1.61 -29.75 2.02
N SER A 46 -0.37 -29.87 1.53
CA SER A 46 0.41 -28.76 0.94
C SER A 46 -0.28 -28.01 -0.20
N THR A 47 -1.13 -28.69 -0.98
CA THR A 47 -1.91 -28.11 -2.08
C THR A 47 -3.12 -27.30 -1.59
N GLU A 48 -3.79 -27.75 -0.54
CA GLU A 48 -4.94 -27.08 0.06
C GLU A 48 -4.54 -25.82 0.82
N ALA A 49 -3.34 -25.82 1.41
CA ALA A 49 -2.76 -24.65 2.08
C ALA A 49 -2.66 -23.44 1.14
N ILE A 50 -2.36 -23.65 -0.15
CA ILE A 50 -2.29 -22.57 -1.15
C ILE A 50 -3.69 -22.00 -1.42
N LEU A 51 -4.70 -22.86 -1.54
CA LEU A 51 -6.08 -22.42 -1.76
C LEU A 51 -6.60 -21.60 -0.58
N LEU A 52 -6.27 -22.05 0.64
CA LEU A 52 -6.57 -21.37 1.90
C LEU A 52 -5.83 -20.03 2.05
N MET A 53 -4.77 -19.77 1.28
CA MET A 53 -4.08 -18.46 1.27
C MET A 53 -4.76 -17.43 0.36
N MET A 54 -5.58 -17.84 -0.61
CA MET A 54 -6.23 -16.90 -1.56
C MET A 54 -7.05 -15.79 -0.86
N PRO A 55 -7.84 -16.07 0.19
CA PRO A 55 -8.60 -15.03 0.89
C PRO A 55 -7.69 -13.99 1.56
N ALA A 56 -6.48 -14.36 1.99
CA ALA A 56 -5.53 -13.41 2.57
C ALA A 56 -5.14 -12.31 1.57
N PHE A 57 -5.00 -12.64 0.27
CA PHE A 57 -4.78 -11.64 -0.77
C PHE A 57 -5.98 -10.71 -0.95
N ALA A 58 -7.20 -11.24 -0.91
CA ALA A 58 -8.41 -10.43 -1.00
C ALA A 58 -8.53 -9.47 0.21
N ILE A 59 -8.27 -9.97 1.42
CA ILE A 59 -8.20 -9.17 2.66
C ILE A 59 -7.09 -8.11 2.57
N LEU A 60 -6.01 -8.39 1.83
CA LEU A 60 -4.95 -7.42 1.61
C LEU A 60 -5.35 -6.32 0.61
N VAL A 61 -5.93 -6.70 -0.53
CA VAL A 61 -6.19 -5.80 -1.66
C VAL A 61 -7.46 -4.97 -1.49
N ILE A 62 -8.55 -5.58 -1.03
CA ILE A 62 -9.88 -4.93 -0.99
C ILE A 62 -9.87 -3.65 -0.14
N PRO A 63 -9.37 -3.65 1.12
CA PRO A 63 -9.35 -2.44 1.94
C PRO A 63 -8.51 -1.32 1.30
N VAL A 64 -7.41 -1.67 0.63
CA VAL A 64 -6.55 -0.69 -0.05
C VAL A 64 -7.28 -0.06 -1.23
N VAL A 65 -7.96 -0.86 -2.05
CA VAL A 65 -8.76 -0.38 -3.17
C VAL A 65 -9.92 0.49 -2.68
N VAL A 66 -10.62 0.08 -1.63
CA VAL A 66 -11.70 0.86 -1.00
C VAL A 66 -11.17 2.17 -0.42
N GLY A 67 -10.03 2.13 0.28
CA GLY A 67 -9.36 3.30 0.84
C GLY A 67 -8.94 4.29 -0.24
N GLN A 68 -8.41 3.81 -1.36
CA GLN A 68 -8.10 4.64 -2.53
C GLN A 68 -9.36 5.24 -3.17
N SER A 69 -10.42 4.45 -3.34
CA SER A 69 -11.70 4.91 -3.86
C SER A 69 -12.28 6.04 -2.99
N LYS A 70 -12.30 5.87 -1.66
CA LYS A 70 -12.74 6.91 -0.72
C LYS A 70 -11.82 8.13 -0.69
N ALA A 71 -10.51 7.95 -0.77
CA ALA A 71 -9.57 9.07 -0.86
C ALA A 71 -9.77 9.90 -2.15
N ASN A 72 -10.16 9.25 -3.25
CA ASN A 72 -10.47 9.91 -4.52
C ASN A 72 -11.83 10.62 -4.52
N ARG A 73 -12.75 10.28 -3.61
CA ARG A 73 -14.06 10.93 -3.44
C ARG A 73 -14.02 12.29 -2.73
N ILE A 74 -12.84 12.79 -2.32
CA ILE A 74 -12.75 14.17 -1.80
C ILE A 74 -13.13 15.13 -2.93
N GLN A 75 -14.34 15.66 -2.82
CA GLN A 75 -14.96 16.49 -3.84
C GLN A 75 -14.32 17.88 -3.86
N ILE A 76 -13.77 18.25 -5.01
CA ILE A 76 -13.38 19.63 -5.28
C ILE A 76 -14.55 20.26 -6.03
N ILE A 77 -15.21 21.25 -5.44
CA ILE A 77 -16.33 21.96 -6.08
C ILE A 77 -15.80 23.29 -6.61
N CYS A 78 -16.13 23.63 -7.86
CA CYS A 78 -15.83 24.94 -8.41
C CYS A 78 -16.67 26.01 -7.69
N PRO A 79 -16.08 27.06 -7.09
CA PRO A 79 -16.84 28.09 -6.40
C PRO A 79 -17.63 28.99 -7.35
N SER A 80 -17.28 29.03 -8.64
CA SER A 80 -17.97 29.88 -9.63
C SER A 80 -19.17 29.18 -10.26
N CYS A 81 -19.03 27.92 -10.68
CA CYS A 81 -20.09 27.20 -11.39
C CYS A 81 -20.72 26.06 -10.59
N GLY A 82 -20.27 25.78 -9.38
CA GLY A 82 -20.80 24.73 -8.51
C GLY A 82 -20.55 23.29 -8.98
N ARG A 83 -19.90 23.08 -10.13
CA ARG A 83 -19.63 21.73 -10.64
C ARG A 83 -18.56 21.02 -9.82
N THR A 84 -18.76 19.72 -9.62
CA THR A 84 -17.79 18.81 -9.02
C THR A 84 -16.66 18.50 -10.00
N LEU A 85 -15.42 18.58 -9.51
CA LEU A 85 -14.20 18.44 -10.30
C LEU A 85 -13.41 17.18 -9.94
N ASN A 86 -14.13 16.10 -9.61
CA ASN A 86 -13.54 14.83 -9.23
C ASN A 86 -12.67 14.28 -10.37
N GLY A 87 -11.47 13.79 -10.05
CA GLY A 87 -10.53 13.27 -11.05
C GLY A 87 -9.76 14.35 -11.84
N LEU A 88 -10.25 15.59 -11.89
CA LEU A 88 -9.62 16.70 -12.64
C LEU A 88 -8.57 17.45 -11.83
N VAL A 89 -8.23 16.98 -10.63
CA VAL A 89 -7.24 17.63 -9.75
C VAL A 89 -5.91 17.88 -10.45
N ARG A 90 -5.44 16.93 -11.27
CA ARG A 90 -4.17 17.07 -12.00
C ARG A 90 -4.25 18.17 -13.06
N GLU A 91 -5.39 18.32 -13.72
CA GLU A 91 -5.64 19.35 -14.71
C GLU A 91 -5.80 20.73 -14.05
N ILE A 92 -6.57 20.82 -12.96
CA ILE A 92 -6.76 22.06 -12.19
C ILE A 92 -5.45 22.55 -11.59
N LEU A 93 -4.60 21.66 -11.10
CA LEU A 93 -3.26 22.04 -10.64
C LEU A 93 -2.38 22.58 -11.77
N ARG A 94 -2.64 22.19 -13.03
CA ARG A 94 -1.90 22.64 -14.20
C ARG A 94 -2.41 23.97 -14.73
N THR A 95 -3.73 24.12 -14.85
CA THR A 95 -4.35 25.28 -15.50
C THR A 95 -4.78 26.36 -14.52
N HIS A 96 -4.96 26.01 -13.24
CA HIS A 96 -5.59 26.85 -12.20
C HIS A 96 -7.05 27.24 -12.49
N THR A 97 -7.62 26.74 -13.58
CA THR A 97 -8.95 27.10 -14.06
C THR A 97 -9.90 25.92 -14.02
N CYS A 98 -11.19 26.22 -13.95
CA CYS A 98 -12.24 25.22 -14.06
C CYS A 98 -12.33 24.75 -15.52
N PRO A 99 -12.25 23.43 -15.81
CA PRO A 99 -12.38 22.94 -17.18
C PRO A 99 -13.80 23.15 -17.75
N PHE A 100 -14.78 23.47 -16.91
CA PHE A 100 -16.17 23.69 -17.34
C PHE A 100 -16.55 25.16 -17.54
N CYS A 101 -16.07 26.07 -16.69
CA CYS A 101 -16.43 27.50 -16.76
C CYS A 101 -15.24 28.43 -16.94
N SER A 102 -14.03 27.88 -17.07
CA SER A 102 -12.76 28.59 -17.23
C SER A 102 -12.41 29.57 -16.12
N SER A 103 -13.23 29.69 -15.07
CA SER A 103 -12.97 30.57 -13.94
C SER A 103 -11.75 30.10 -13.16
N GLN A 104 -10.98 31.05 -12.65
CA GLN A 104 -9.81 30.75 -11.85
C GLN A 104 -10.24 30.22 -10.48
N ILE A 105 -9.89 28.97 -10.21
CA ILE A 105 -10.27 28.26 -8.98
C ILE A 105 -9.17 28.35 -7.94
N VAL A 106 -7.90 28.37 -8.37
CA VAL A 106 -6.73 28.35 -7.48
C VAL A 106 -6.09 29.74 -7.43
N GLU A 107 -5.81 30.21 -6.22
CA GLU A 107 -5.15 31.50 -6.00
C GLU A 107 -3.70 31.53 -6.51
N GLY A 108 -3.32 32.67 -7.09
CA GLY A 108 -1.96 32.97 -7.54
C GLY A 108 -1.72 32.72 -9.03
N LYS A 109 -0.50 33.03 -9.47
CA LYS A 109 -0.08 32.86 -10.88
C LYS A 109 -0.14 31.39 -11.29
N ILE A 110 -0.50 31.15 -12.55
CA ILE A 110 -0.43 29.84 -13.17
C ILE A 110 1.00 29.30 -12.97
N PRO A 111 1.16 28.11 -12.40
CA PRO A 111 2.48 27.57 -12.10
C PRO A 111 3.19 27.33 -13.41
N THR A 112 4.46 27.74 -13.47
CA THR A 112 5.33 27.35 -14.57
C THR A 112 5.33 25.83 -14.70
N LYS A 113 5.55 25.30 -15.91
CA LYS A 113 5.64 23.84 -16.14
C LYS A 113 6.62 23.19 -15.16
N GLU A 114 7.69 23.90 -14.81
CA GLU A 114 8.68 23.49 -13.80
C GLU A 114 8.12 23.41 -12.38
N ALA A 115 7.34 24.41 -11.94
CA ALA A 115 6.72 24.41 -10.62
C ALA A 115 5.71 23.26 -10.46
N LEU A 116 4.91 22.99 -11.51
CA LEU A 116 4.00 21.85 -11.55
C LEU A 116 4.77 20.53 -11.48
N ALA A 117 5.83 20.38 -12.28
CA ALA A 117 6.68 19.19 -12.25
C ALA A 117 7.32 18.99 -10.87
N ARG A 118 7.78 20.06 -10.22
CA ARG A 118 8.34 20.03 -8.86
C ARG A 118 7.29 19.56 -7.84
N HIS A 119 6.05 20.04 -7.97
CA HIS A 119 4.95 19.63 -7.08
C HIS A 119 4.56 18.15 -7.27
N GLN A 120 4.47 17.68 -8.53
CA GLN A 120 4.21 16.28 -8.84
C GLN A 120 5.32 15.37 -8.30
N ARG A 121 6.59 15.77 -8.45
CA ARG A 121 7.72 15.05 -7.85
C ARG A 121 7.61 14.99 -6.33
N LEU A 122 7.10 16.03 -5.68
CA LEU A 122 6.95 16.06 -4.22
C LEU A 122 5.83 15.09 -3.77
N ILE A 123 4.68 15.10 -4.44
CA ILE A 123 3.59 14.13 -4.18
C ILE A 123 4.09 12.70 -4.41
N GLN A 124 4.80 12.46 -5.52
CA GLN A 124 5.43 11.17 -5.80
C GLN A 124 6.41 10.77 -4.68
N ARG A 125 7.26 11.68 -4.21
CA ARG A 125 8.20 11.40 -3.11
C ARG A 125 7.47 11.00 -1.83
N ILE A 126 6.38 11.66 -1.47
CA ILE A 126 5.59 11.33 -0.27
C ILE A 126 4.93 9.95 -0.41
N GLN A 127 4.25 9.70 -1.54
CA GLN A 127 3.65 8.39 -1.81
C GLN A 127 4.71 7.28 -1.80
N ILE A 128 5.89 7.55 -2.35
CA ILE A 128 6.95 6.54 -2.40
C ILE A 128 7.55 6.28 -1.02
N ARG A 129 7.77 7.29 -0.17
CA ARG A 129 8.23 7.04 1.21
C ARG A 129 7.26 6.11 1.94
N TYR A 130 5.97 6.35 1.78
CA TYR A 130 4.95 5.52 2.40
C TYR A 130 5.01 4.06 1.90
N VAL A 131 5.05 3.90 0.58
CA VAL A 131 5.19 2.58 -0.05
C VAL A 131 6.50 1.89 0.36
N GLN A 132 7.60 2.64 0.52
CA GLN A 132 8.86 2.10 1.03
C GLN A 132 8.71 1.56 2.45
N TYR A 133 8.07 2.28 3.37
CA TYR A 133 7.82 1.78 4.72
C TYR A 133 6.94 0.52 4.71
N TRP A 134 5.91 0.50 3.87
CA TRP A 134 5.04 -0.67 3.72
C TRP A 134 5.80 -1.90 3.20
N VAL A 135 6.65 -1.70 2.19
CA VAL A 135 7.50 -2.76 1.63
C VAL A 135 8.46 -3.32 2.65
N TRP A 136 8.99 -2.46 3.54
CA TRP A 136 9.90 -2.88 4.59
C TRP A 136 9.23 -3.60 5.75
N ALA A 137 7.96 -3.28 6.05
CA ALA A 137 7.23 -3.93 7.12
C ALA A 137 7.17 -5.45 6.94
N TRP A 138 6.98 -5.93 5.70
CA TRP A 138 6.83 -7.34 5.37
C TRP A 138 8.08 -8.21 5.62
N PRO A 139 9.27 -7.88 5.09
CA PRO A 139 10.49 -8.63 5.41
C PRO A 139 10.91 -8.48 6.88
N ILE A 140 10.64 -7.34 7.54
CA ILE A 140 10.88 -7.22 8.98
C ILE A 140 10.01 -8.23 9.75
N LEU A 141 8.73 -8.32 9.41
CA LEU A 141 7.81 -9.29 10.03
C LEU A 141 8.21 -10.74 9.75
N SER A 142 8.62 -11.06 8.51
CA SER A 142 9.14 -12.39 8.19
C SER A 142 10.40 -12.70 8.99
N GLY A 143 11.32 -11.74 9.09
CA GLY A 143 12.53 -11.85 9.91
C GLY A 143 12.20 -12.12 11.38
N VAL A 144 11.27 -11.37 11.98
CA VAL A 144 10.80 -11.56 13.36
C VAL A 144 10.18 -12.94 13.54
N ALA A 145 9.35 -13.40 12.61
CA ALA A 145 8.76 -14.74 12.67
C ALA A 145 9.84 -15.83 12.65
N ILE A 146 10.80 -15.73 11.73
CA ILE A 146 11.91 -16.68 11.61
C ILE A 146 12.78 -16.68 12.87
N THR A 147 13.18 -15.50 13.36
CA THR A 147 14.02 -15.40 14.56
C THR A 147 13.27 -15.89 15.80
N SER A 148 11.97 -15.62 15.92
CA SER A 148 11.18 -16.10 17.05
C SER A 148 11.13 -17.63 17.10
N ASP A 149 11.03 -18.31 15.96
CA ASP A 149 11.03 -19.78 15.94
C ASP A 149 12.41 -20.37 16.17
N LEU A 150 13.49 -19.67 15.77
CA LEU A 150 14.86 -20.08 16.08
C LEU A 150 15.17 -19.94 17.58
N VAL A 151 14.68 -18.90 18.23
CA VAL A 151 14.90 -18.65 19.67
C VAL A 151 14.00 -19.52 20.53
N PHE A 152 12.76 -19.75 20.09
CA PHE A 152 11.76 -20.54 20.81
C PHE A 152 11.25 -21.67 19.90
N PRO A 153 11.98 -22.80 19.84
CA PRO A 153 11.62 -23.94 19.01
C PRO A 153 10.20 -24.42 19.35
N GLY A 154 9.31 -24.36 18.37
CA GLY A 154 7.92 -24.80 18.50
C GLY A 154 6.94 -23.74 18.99
N SER A 155 7.36 -22.48 19.12
CA SER A 155 6.45 -21.34 19.28
C SER A 155 5.50 -21.19 18.09
N ILE A 156 5.87 -21.72 16.92
CA ILE A 156 5.08 -21.69 15.68
C ILE A 156 4.61 -23.10 15.27
N LYS A 157 4.50 -24.06 16.20
CA LYS A 157 3.92 -25.38 15.87
C LYS A 157 2.50 -25.22 15.31
N GLY A 158 2.30 -25.67 14.07
CA GLY A 158 1.04 -25.54 13.31
C GLY A 158 0.97 -24.34 12.37
N CYS A 159 1.85 -23.35 12.51
CA CYS A 159 1.85 -22.11 11.72
C CYS A 159 3.07 -21.99 10.79
N GLU A 160 3.65 -23.11 10.34
CA GLU A 160 4.87 -23.12 9.53
C GLU A 160 4.72 -22.31 8.24
N ASN A 161 3.50 -22.32 7.66
CA ASN A 161 3.13 -21.54 6.48
C ASN A 161 3.15 -20.01 6.68
N VAL A 162 3.13 -19.54 7.93
CA VAL A 162 3.11 -18.11 8.27
C VAL A 162 4.51 -17.48 8.13
N SER A 163 5.58 -18.28 8.16
CA SER A 163 6.96 -17.77 8.15
C SER A 163 7.41 -17.19 6.79
N TRP A 164 7.02 -17.83 5.69
CA TRP A 164 7.38 -17.41 4.33
C TRP A 164 6.36 -16.46 3.68
N PHE A 165 5.13 -16.41 4.18
CA PHE A 165 4.07 -15.60 3.57
C PHE A 165 4.33 -14.07 3.60
N PRO A 166 4.78 -13.46 4.71
CA PRO A 166 5.15 -12.04 4.71
C PRO A 166 6.28 -11.75 3.71
N ALA A 167 7.23 -12.68 3.55
CA ALA A 167 8.29 -12.54 2.55
C ALA A 167 7.72 -12.54 1.12
N LEU A 168 6.74 -13.38 0.81
CA LEU A 168 6.04 -13.36 -0.49
C LEU A 168 5.37 -12.01 -0.76
N ILE A 169 4.68 -11.42 0.23
CA ILE A 169 4.08 -10.08 0.09
C ILE A 169 5.17 -9.03 -0.14
N GLY A 170 6.30 -9.12 0.56
CA GLY A 170 7.48 -8.28 0.35
C GLY A 170 8.00 -8.35 -1.08
N ILE A 171 8.08 -9.55 -1.67
CA ILE A 171 8.47 -9.77 -3.07
C ILE A 171 7.49 -9.10 -4.03
N VAL A 172 6.19 -9.42 -3.91
CA VAL A 172 5.14 -8.93 -4.82
C VAL A 172 5.07 -7.40 -4.78
N SER A 173 5.10 -6.82 -3.58
CA SER A 173 5.08 -5.37 -3.40
C SER A 173 6.33 -4.68 -3.97
N SER A 174 7.52 -5.26 -3.77
CA SER A 174 8.77 -4.73 -4.32
C SER A 174 8.81 -4.81 -5.84
N CYS A 175 8.41 -5.94 -6.43
CA CYS A 175 8.29 -6.13 -7.88
C CYS A 175 7.34 -5.09 -8.49
N TRP A 176 6.18 -4.88 -7.89
CA TRP A 176 5.22 -3.88 -8.37
C TRP A 176 5.82 -2.46 -8.41
N ILE A 177 6.63 -2.09 -7.41
CA ILE A 177 7.30 -0.78 -7.37
C ILE A 177 8.37 -0.66 -8.44
N ILE A 178 9.17 -1.70 -8.63
CA ILE A 178 10.23 -1.69 -9.65
C ILE A 178 9.59 -1.55 -11.03
N LEU A 179 8.57 -2.34 -11.34
CA LEU A 179 7.88 -2.31 -12.63
C LEU A 179 7.15 -0.99 -12.87
N ARG A 180 6.40 -0.49 -11.88
CA ARG A 180 5.54 0.69 -12.06
C ARG A 180 6.27 2.01 -11.87
N ALA A 181 7.15 2.09 -10.89
CA ALA A 181 7.85 3.32 -10.52
C ALA A 181 9.27 3.40 -11.09
N LYS A 182 9.76 2.34 -11.77
CA LYS A 182 11.13 2.23 -12.29
C LYS A 182 12.19 2.59 -11.24
N ARG A 183 11.93 2.21 -9.99
CA ARG A 183 12.69 2.68 -8.84
C ARG A 183 13.52 1.56 -8.24
N TRP A 184 14.81 1.57 -8.57
CA TRP A 184 15.79 0.57 -8.14
C TRP A 184 16.01 0.52 -6.62
N SER A 185 15.61 1.54 -5.86
CA SER A 185 15.68 1.49 -4.38
C SER A 185 14.82 0.38 -3.77
N ALA A 186 13.86 -0.19 -4.51
CA ALA A 186 13.08 -1.35 -4.09
C ALA A 186 13.80 -2.70 -4.32
N LEU A 187 14.98 -2.72 -4.95
CA LEU A 187 15.77 -3.95 -5.10
C LEU A 187 16.22 -4.51 -3.77
N PHE A 188 16.64 -3.66 -2.84
CA PHE A 188 17.16 -4.13 -1.56
C PHE A 188 16.11 -4.90 -0.73
N PRO A 189 14.89 -4.36 -0.49
CA PRO A 189 13.85 -5.14 0.18
C PRO A 189 13.38 -6.34 -0.64
N LEU A 190 13.46 -6.29 -1.98
CA LEU A 190 13.20 -7.47 -2.83
C LEU A 190 14.19 -8.60 -2.53
N ILE A 191 15.49 -8.31 -2.50
CA ILE A 191 16.55 -9.29 -2.23
C ILE A 191 16.35 -9.89 -0.83
N ILE A 192 16.11 -9.05 0.19
CA ILE A 192 15.87 -9.54 1.56
C ILE A 192 14.63 -10.44 1.60
N SER A 193 13.53 -10.01 0.95
CA SER A 193 12.30 -10.81 0.91
C SER A 193 12.52 -12.13 0.18
N LEU A 194 13.31 -12.17 -0.91
CA LEU A 194 13.69 -13.41 -1.59
C LEU A 194 14.50 -14.34 -0.68
N LEU A 195 15.48 -13.81 0.06
CA LEU A 195 16.28 -14.62 0.99
C LEU A 195 15.42 -15.23 2.11
N LEU A 196 14.56 -14.41 2.72
CA LEU A 196 13.65 -14.87 3.78
C LEU A 196 12.62 -15.88 3.26
N PHE A 197 12.12 -15.67 2.04
CA PHE A 197 11.20 -16.60 1.37
C PHE A 197 11.87 -17.94 1.09
N SER A 198 13.07 -17.94 0.49
CA SER A 198 13.85 -19.16 0.23
C SER A 198 14.19 -19.91 1.52
N PHE A 199 14.53 -19.19 2.59
CA PHE A 199 14.80 -19.78 3.90
C PHE A 199 13.54 -20.43 4.50
N GLY A 200 12.40 -19.73 4.44
CA GLY A 200 11.13 -20.26 4.91
C GLY A 200 10.67 -21.50 4.13
N ILE A 201 10.86 -21.53 2.81
CA ILE A 201 10.61 -22.72 1.99
C ILE A 201 11.55 -23.87 2.38
N TRP A 202 12.85 -23.60 2.48
CA TRP A 202 13.82 -24.63 2.83
C TRP A 202 13.48 -25.31 4.16
N LYS A 203 13.08 -24.51 5.14
CA LYS A 203 12.63 -24.99 6.45
C LYS A 203 11.34 -25.81 6.39
N TYR A 204 10.42 -25.46 5.50
CA TYR A 204 9.16 -26.19 5.33
C TYR A 204 9.35 -27.62 4.78
N PHE A 205 10.43 -27.86 4.02
CA PHE A 205 10.73 -29.17 3.45
C PHE A 205 11.63 -30.06 4.32
N LEU A 206 12.13 -29.54 5.44
CA LEU A 206 13.05 -30.21 6.37
C LEU A 206 12.29 -30.79 7.56
#